data_AF-A0A3M1IS43-F1
#
_entry.id   AF-A0A3M1IS43-F1
#
_cell.length_a   1.000
_cell.length_b   1.000
_cell.length_c   1.000
_cell.angle_alpha   90.00
_cell.angle_beta   90.00
_cell.angle_gamma   90.00
#
_symmetry.space_group_name_H-M   'P 1'
#
loop_
_entity.id
_entity.type
_entity.pdbx_description
1 polymer ?
#
loop_
_entity_poly.entity_id
_entity_poly.type
_entity_poly.pdbx_seq_one_letter_code
_entity_poly.pdbx_strand_id
1 'polypeptide(L)'
;MKQQSTVKKTNIWLILLALAAFAAFGCSMGTPLTLQQKVRMFFYENQTDAGPMFADWAEENLKEYSNRTIQDALYEEGKYHADLGHPNAIAVISRAARDWAAAHNLRYKEKDWLALQKQAFDNMRPNPGELQIWPK
;
A
#
# COMPACT_ATOMS: atom_id res chain seq x y z
N MET A 1 -69.82 -16.96 21.36
CA MET A 1 -68.51 -16.27 21.39
C MET A 1 -67.41 -17.33 21.44
N LYS A 2 -66.68 -17.55 20.34
CA LYS A 2 -65.48 -18.42 20.27
C LYS A 2 -64.40 -17.63 19.54
N GLN A 3 -63.35 -17.23 20.25
CA GLN A 3 -62.21 -16.50 19.72
C GLN A 3 -61.20 -17.53 19.21
N GLN A 4 -61.11 -17.70 17.88
CA GLN A 4 -60.11 -18.55 17.25
C GLN A 4 -58.87 -17.74 16.89
N SER A 5 -57.74 -18.26 17.36
CA SER A 5 -56.36 -18.00 16.99
C SER A 5 -56.16 -17.69 15.50
N THR A 6 -55.66 -16.48 15.22
CA THR A 6 -54.96 -16.16 13.97
C THR A 6 -53.74 -15.31 14.29
N VAL A 7 -52.75 -15.89 14.96
CA VAL A 7 -51.36 -15.41 14.84
C VAL A 7 -50.81 -15.95 13.53
N LYS A 8 -51.28 -15.38 12.41
CA LYS A 8 -50.77 -15.70 11.07
C LYS A 8 -49.40 -15.04 10.92
N LYS A 9 -48.35 -15.85 10.87
CA LYS A 9 -47.25 -15.93 9.85
C LYS A 9 -46.65 -14.66 9.21
N THR A 10 -47.00 -13.44 9.59
CA THR A 10 -46.62 -12.23 8.83
C THR A 10 -45.27 -11.61 9.23
N ASN A 11 -44.68 -12.01 10.37
CA ASN A 11 -43.52 -11.30 10.92
C ASN A 11 -42.19 -12.06 10.88
N ILE A 12 -42.15 -13.31 10.42
CA ILE A 12 -40.90 -14.07 10.33
C ILE A 12 -40.08 -13.63 9.10
N TRP A 13 -40.75 -13.33 7.99
CA TRP A 13 -40.10 -12.85 6.77
C TRP A 13 -39.43 -11.47 6.94
N LEU A 14 -40.04 -10.57 7.69
CA LEU A 14 -39.46 -9.25 7.99
C LEU A 14 -38.22 -9.35 8.90
N ILE A 15 -38.21 -10.29 9.85
CA ILE A 15 -37.04 -10.54 10.71
C ILE A 15 -35.92 -11.19 9.90
N LEU A 16 -36.23 -12.15 9.01
CA LEU A 16 -35.25 -12.77 8.13
C LEU A 16 -34.69 -11.78 7.08
N LEU A 17 -35.50 -10.87 6.56
CA LEU A 17 -35.04 -9.79 5.67
C LEU A 17 -34.18 -8.77 6.40
N ALA A 18 -34.50 -8.44 7.66
CA ALA A 18 -33.67 -7.55 8.48
C ALA A 18 -32.32 -8.19 8.85
N LEU A 19 -32.29 -9.50 9.15
CA LEU A 19 -31.04 -10.24 9.36
C LEU A 19 -30.20 -10.40 8.08
N ALA A 20 -30.85 -10.60 6.92
CA ALA A 20 -30.17 -10.64 5.63
C ALA A 20 -29.61 -9.26 5.22
N ALA A 21 -30.33 -8.18 5.53
CA ALA A 21 -29.85 -6.81 5.30
C ALA A 21 -28.69 -6.43 6.23
N PHE A 22 -28.68 -6.92 7.48
CA PHE A 22 -27.55 -6.73 8.39
C PHE A 22 -26.31 -7.56 7.99
N ALA A 23 -26.52 -8.76 7.45
CA ALA A 23 -25.43 -9.58 6.88
C ALA A 23 -24.87 -9.00 5.56
N ALA A 24 -25.68 -8.25 4.80
CA ALA A 24 -25.24 -7.58 3.57
C ALA A 24 -24.54 -6.23 3.81
N PHE A 25 -24.78 -5.57 4.95
CA PHE A 25 -24.10 -4.32 5.33
C PHE A 25 -22.81 -4.55 6.15
N GLY A 26 -22.52 -5.80 6.51
CA GLY A 26 -21.39 -6.20 7.35
C GLY A 26 -20.06 -6.44 6.63
N CYS A 27 -19.89 -6.01 5.37
CA CYS A 27 -18.64 -6.16 4.61
C CYS A 27 -18.36 -4.95 3.69
N SER A 28 -18.52 -3.72 4.17
CA SER A 28 -17.79 -2.56 3.60
C SER A 28 -16.59 -2.18 4.47
N MET A 29 -16.11 -3.10 5.31
CA MET A 29 -14.76 -2.98 5.85
C MET A 29 -13.81 -3.14 4.66
N GLY A 30 -13.34 -2.01 4.11
CA GLY A 30 -12.35 -1.99 3.04
C GLY A 30 -11.22 -2.95 3.40
N THR A 31 -10.85 -3.81 2.45
CA THR A 31 -9.75 -4.76 2.65
C THR A 31 -8.53 -3.99 3.16
N PRO A 32 -7.92 -4.40 4.29
CA PRO A 32 -6.76 -3.70 4.82
C PRO A 32 -5.66 -3.66 3.75
N LEU A 33 -5.04 -2.49 3.59
CA LEU A 33 -3.97 -2.30 2.62
C LEU A 33 -2.82 -3.26 2.91
N THR A 34 -2.33 -3.91 1.85
CA THR A 34 -1.08 -4.67 1.90
C THR A 34 0.09 -3.74 2.21
N LEU A 35 1.18 -4.27 2.77
CA LEU A 35 2.39 -3.49 3.04
C LEU A 35 2.88 -2.73 1.80
N GLN A 36 2.90 -3.40 0.64
CA GLN A 36 3.31 -2.77 -0.62
C GLN A 36 2.43 -1.56 -0.97
N GLN A 37 1.11 -1.66 -0.78
CA GLN A 37 0.19 -0.55 -0.99
C GLN A 37 0.41 0.58 0.01
N LYS A 38 0.67 0.28 1.29
CA LYS A 38 1.00 1.30 2.29
C LYS A 38 2.27 2.07 1.92
N VAL A 39 3.33 1.36 1.55
CA VAL A 39 4.61 1.96 1.11
C VAL A 39 4.40 2.81 -0.14
N ARG A 40 3.71 2.30 -1.16
CA ARG A 40 3.41 3.04 -2.39
C ARG A 40 2.63 4.32 -2.11
N MET A 41 1.57 4.24 -1.30
CA MET A 41 0.75 5.39 -0.95
C MET A 41 1.57 6.46 -0.23
N PHE A 42 2.43 6.06 0.71
CA PHE A 42 3.33 6.99 1.39
C PHE A 42 4.18 7.78 0.40
N PHE A 43 4.86 7.11 -0.54
CA PHE A 43 5.70 7.80 -1.51
C PHE A 43 4.91 8.63 -2.52
N TYR A 44 3.70 8.18 -2.89
CA TYR A 44 2.81 8.95 -3.76
C TYR A 44 2.37 10.28 -3.10
N GLU A 45 2.03 10.24 -1.82
CA GLU A 45 1.56 11.40 -1.05
C GLU A 45 2.69 12.39 -0.72
N ASN A 46 3.89 11.88 -0.41
CA ASN A 46 5.01 12.69 0.09
C ASN A 46 6.08 13.01 -0.96
N GLN A 47 6.05 12.33 -2.12
CA GLN A 47 6.88 12.58 -3.29
C GLN A 47 8.37 12.82 -2.97
N THR A 48 8.90 14.01 -3.25
CA THR A 48 10.34 14.33 -3.13
C THR A 48 10.84 14.33 -1.68
N ASP A 49 9.96 14.59 -0.72
CA ASP A 49 10.31 14.70 0.70
C ASP A 49 10.15 13.36 1.45
N ALA A 50 9.65 12.34 0.74
CA ALA A 50 9.36 11.02 1.30
C ALA A 50 10.61 10.30 1.84
N GLY A 51 11.78 10.52 1.25
CA GLY A 51 13.02 9.81 1.62
C GLY A 51 13.36 9.95 3.12
N PRO A 52 13.59 11.18 3.62
CA PRO A 52 13.85 11.42 5.04
C PRO A 52 12.66 11.11 5.97
N MET A 53 11.42 11.28 5.49
CA MET A 53 10.21 11.10 6.30
C MET A 53 9.80 9.63 6.48
N PHE A 54 10.28 8.74 5.62
CA PHE A 54 9.83 7.35 5.60
C PHE A 54 10.12 6.62 6.91
N ALA A 55 11.30 6.84 7.50
CA ALA A 55 11.71 6.11 8.69
C ALA A 55 10.77 6.40 9.88
N ASP A 56 10.52 7.68 10.16
CA ASP A 56 9.61 8.10 11.24
C ASP A 56 8.19 7.59 10.99
N TRP A 57 7.69 7.72 9.76
CA TRP A 57 6.37 7.22 9.39
C TRP A 57 6.26 5.70 9.54
N ALA A 58 7.26 4.93 9.10
CA ALA A 58 7.25 3.47 9.16
C ALA A 58 7.29 2.97 10.61
N GLU A 59 8.06 3.63 11.48
CA GLU A 59 8.08 3.34 12.91
C GLU A 59 6.71 3.54 13.57
N GLU A 60 5.91 4.50 13.09
CA GLU A 60 4.57 4.74 13.60
C GLU A 60 3.51 3.81 13.02
N ASN A 61 3.60 3.52 11.72
CA ASN A 61 2.49 2.97 10.92
C ASN A 61 2.68 1.52 10.46
N LEU A 62 3.90 0.97 10.59
CA LEU A 62 4.27 -0.37 10.11
C LEU A 62 4.81 -1.28 11.22
N LYS A 63 4.47 -1.00 12.48
CA LYS A 63 4.94 -1.72 13.69
C LYS A 63 4.66 -3.21 13.66
N GLU A 64 3.64 -3.64 12.90
CA GLU A 64 3.26 -5.03 12.73
C GLU A 64 4.20 -5.82 11.81
N TYR A 65 5.08 -5.15 11.06
CA TYR A 65 6.03 -5.77 10.13
C TYR A 65 7.44 -5.77 10.70
N SER A 66 8.24 -6.77 10.33
CA SER A 66 9.66 -6.78 10.69
C SER A 66 10.44 -5.73 9.89
N ASN A 67 11.51 -5.18 10.45
CA ASN A 67 12.36 -4.19 9.76
C ASN A 67 12.89 -4.72 8.42
N ARG A 68 13.16 -6.04 8.33
CA ARG A 68 13.56 -6.70 7.08
C ARG A 68 12.41 -6.74 6.08
N THR A 69 11.20 -7.05 6.51
CA THR A 69 10.00 -7.04 5.64
C THR A 69 9.73 -5.64 5.07
N ILE A 70 9.93 -4.59 5.86
CA ILE A 70 9.82 -3.20 5.40
C ILE A 70 10.92 -2.87 4.39
N GLN A 71 12.16 -3.28 4.66
CA GLN A 71 13.28 -3.13 3.73
C GLN A 71 13.02 -3.82 2.38
N ASP A 72 12.47 -5.03 2.42
CA ASP A 72 12.14 -5.81 1.22
C ASP A 72 11.01 -5.13 0.42
N ALA A 73 9.98 -4.58 1.10
CA ALA A 73 8.90 -3.83 0.45
C ALA A 73 9.40 -2.55 -0.24
N LEU A 74 10.35 -1.82 0.37
CA LEU A 74 11.02 -0.69 -0.27
C LEU A 74 11.74 -1.13 -1.55
N TYR A 75 12.45 -2.26 -1.51
CA TYR A 75 13.15 -2.78 -2.70
C TYR A 75 12.18 -3.20 -3.80
N GLU A 76 11.07 -3.88 -3.45
CA GLU A 76 10.02 -4.24 -4.42
C GLU A 76 9.35 -3.00 -5.03
N GLU A 77 9.19 -1.91 -4.27
CA GLU A 77 8.69 -0.65 -4.84
C GLU A 77 9.73 -0.04 -5.80
N GLY A 78 11.02 -0.10 -5.45
CA GLY A 78 12.10 0.27 -6.36
C GLY A 78 12.07 -0.50 -7.68
N LYS A 79 11.84 -1.82 -7.63
CA LYS A 79 11.69 -2.67 -8.82
C LYS A 79 10.51 -2.24 -9.67
N TYR A 80 9.35 -2.01 -9.05
CA TYR A 80 8.17 -1.51 -9.74
C TYR A 80 8.46 -0.21 -10.51
N HIS A 81 9.17 0.73 -9.91
CA HIS A 81 9.57 1.97 -10.59
C HIS A 81 10.63 1.79 -11.67
N ALA A 82 11.48 0.78 -11.55
CA ALA A 82 12.43 0.41 -12.60
C ALA A 82 11.72 -0.14 -13.84
N ASP A 83 10.71 -0.98 -13.65
CA ASP A 83 9.88 -1.51 -14.74
C ASP A 83 9.09 -0.40 -15.45
N LEU A 84 8.65 0.62 -14.71
CA LEU A 84 7.95 1.78 -15.26
C LEU A 84 8.87 2.81 -15.96
N GLY A 85 10.19 2.72 -15.78
CA GLY A 85 11.14 3.68 -16.34
C GLY A 85 11.20 5.00 -15.57
N HIS A 86 11.05 4.97 -14.24
CA HIS A 86 11.01 6.14 -13.36
C HIS A 86 12.29 6.25 -12.48
N PRO A 87 13.45 6.63 -13.02
CA PRO A 87 14.72 6.64 -12.27
C PRO A 87 14.73 7.63 -11.08
N ASN A 88 13.96 8.72 -11.16
CA ASN A 88 13.86 9.69 -10.06
C ASN A 88 13.14 9.10 -8.84
N ALA A 89 12.07 8.31 -9.06
CA ALA A 89 11.37 7.63 -7.97
C ALA A 89 12.29 6.63 -7.27
N ILE A 90 13.09 5.88 -8.04
CA ILE A 90 14.08 4.95 -7.49
C ILE A 90 15.09 5.68 -6.61
N ALA A 91 15.55 6.87 -6.99
CA ALA A 91 16.48 7.63 -6.16
C ALA A 91 15.87 8.00 -4.79
N VAL A 92 14.60 8.40 -4.76
CA VAL A 92 13.87 8.70 -3.51
C VAL A 92 13.69 7.45 -2.65
N ILE A 93 13.23 6.35 -3.25
CA ILE A 93 13.00 5.08 -2.52
C ILE A 93 14.33 4.49 -2.03
N SER A 94 15.37 4.54 -2.87
CA SER A 94 16.74 4.13 -2.52
C SER A 94 17.26 4.89 -1.32
N ARG A 95 16.98 6.19 -1.24
CA ARG A 95 17.33 7.02 -0.09
C ARG A 95 16.60 6.57 1.18
N ALA A 96 15.28 6.37 1.11
CA ALA A 96 14.51 5.83 2.24
C ALA A 96 15.03 4.46 2.70
N ALA A 97 15.32 3.56 1.75
CA ALA A 97 15.85 2.23 2.02
C ALA A 97 17.23 2.24 2.64
N ARG A 98 18.08 3.22 2.29
CA ARG A 98 19.39 3.41 2.91
C ARG A 98 19.25 3.90 4.35
N ASP A 99 18.40 4.89 4.55
CA ASP A 99 18.24 5.53 5.86
C ASP A 99 17.53 4.56 6.84
N TRP A 100 16.52 3.80 6.39
CA TRP A 100 15.91 2.69 7.14
C TRP A 100 16.94 1.61 7.51
N ALA A 101 17.74 1.16 6.54
CA ALA A 101 18.75 0.15 6.80
C ALA A 101 19.79 0.62 7.84
N ALA A 102 20.20 1.89 7.79
CA ALA A 102 21.11 2.47 8.77
C ALA A 102 20.49 2.52 10.18
N ALA A 103 19.23 2.95 10.30
CA ALA A 103 18.52 3.03 11.59
C ALA A 103 18.35 1.66 12.26
N HIS A 104 18.22 0.59 11.47
CA HIS A 104 17.92 -0.76 11.97
C HIS A 104 19.05 -1.77 11.82
N ASN A 105 20.28 -1.30 11.55
CA ASN A 105 21.46 -2.16 11.36
C ASN A 105 21.23 -3.28 10.33
N LEU A 106 20.56 -2.94 9.22
CA LEU A 106 20.33 -3.82 8.09
C LEU A 106 21.35 -3.55 6.97
N ARG A 107 21.54 -4.54 6.09
CA ARG A 107 22.44 -4.41 4.95
C ARG A 107 21.74 -3.67 3.81
N TYR A 108 22.28 -2.51 3.46
CA TYR A 108 21.95 -1.81 2.21
C TYR A 108 22.88 -2.27 1.08
N LYS A 109 22.33 -2.69 -0.05
CA LYS A 109 23.09 -3.17 -1.23
C LYS A 109 23.08 -2.12 -2.34
N GLU A 110 24.00 -1.17 -2.26
CA GLU A 110 24.09 -0.05 -3.22
C GLU A 110 24.11 -0.49 -4.69
N LYS A 111 24.84 -1.56 -5.01
CA LYS A 111 24.91 -2.11 -6.37
C LYS A 111 23.54 -2.55 -6.92
N ASP A 112 22.67 -3.08 -6.06
CA ASP A 112 21.35 -3.53 -6.47
C ASP A 112 20.46 -2.32 -6.83
N TRP A 113 20.57 -1.23 -6.07
CA TRP A 113 19.85 0.02 -6.36
C TRP A 113 20.35 0.74 -7.60
N LEU A 114 21.68 0.75 -7.83
CA LEU A 114 22.26 1.27 -9.06
C LEU A 114 21.80 0.46 -10.29
N ALA A 115 21.66 -0.86 -10.16
CA ALA A 115 21.12 -1.70 -11.23
C ALA A 115 19.65 -1.34 -11.55
N LEU A 116 18.81 -1.13 -10.53
CA LEU A 116 17.43 -0.65 -10.72
C LEU A 116 17.38 0.72 -11.40
N GLN A 117 18.27 1.64 -11.00
CA GLN A 117 18.33 2.97 -11.60
C GLN A 117 18.73 2.89 -13.08
N LYS A 118 19.71 2.04 -13.42
CA LYS A 118 20.08 1.77 -14.82
C LYS A 118 18.91 1.19 -15.60
N GLN A 119 18.25 0.16 -15.06
CA GLN A 119 17.08 -0.45 -15.70
C GLN A 119 15.99 0.59 -15.98
N ALA A 120 15.74 1.51 -15.05
CA ALA A 120 14.77 2.58 -15.23
C ALA A 120 15.16 3.56 -16.34
N PHE A 121 16.45 3.89 -16.47
CA PHE A 121 16.94 4.68 -17.60
C PHE A 121 16.75 3.94 -18.93
N ASP A 122 17.06 2.64 -18.98
CA ASP A 122 16.88 1.81 -20.18
C ASP A 122 15.39 1.69 -20.56
N ASN A 123 14.49 1.66 -19.57
CA ASN A 123 13.02 1.58 -19.75
C ASN A 123 12.35 2.96 -19.92
N MET A 124 13.11 4.06 -19.86
CA MET A 124 12.55 5.40 -19.93
C MET A 124 11.89 5.62 -21.30
N ARG A 125 10.65 6.09 -21.29
CA ARG A 125 9.91 6.35 -22.53
C ARG A 125 10.53 7.54 -23.27
N PRO A 126 10.64 7.50 -24.62
CA PRO A 126 11.31 8.53 -25.41
C PRO A 126 10.59 9.88 -25.41
N ASN A 127 9.28 9.88 -25.16
CA ASN A 127 8.53 11.09 -24.86
C ASN A 127 8.25 11.11 -23.36
N PRO A 128 8.89 12.00 -22.59
CA PRO A 128 8.41 12.26 -21.25
C PRO A 128 6.98 12.79 -21.41
N GLY A 129 6.00 12.15 -20.78
CA GLY A 129 4.77 12.86 -20.43
C GLY A 129 5.12 14.02 -19.50
N GLU A 130 4.15 14.56 -18.77
CA GLU A 130 4.51 15.35 -17.57
C GLU A 130 5.58 14.57 -16.80
N LEU A 131 6.70 15.21 -16.44
CA LEU A 131 7.81 14.63 -15.67
C LEU A 131 7.28 14.26 -14.28
N GLN A 132 6.50 13.20 -14.23
CA GLN A 132 5.77 12.76 -13.08
C GLN A 132 6.65 11.71 -12.41
N ILE A 133 7.07 12.01 -11.18
CA ILE A 133 7.85 11.06 -10.37
C ILE A 133 6.99 9.80 -10.12
N TRP A 134 5.66 9.96 -10.08
CA TRP A 134 4.68 8.91 -9.83
C TRP A 134 3.57 8.92 -10.89
N PRO A 135 3.12 7.77 -11.41
CA PRO A 135 1.98 7.74 -12.35
C PRO A 135 0.67 8.13 -11.64
N LYS A 136 -0.24 8.83 -12.33
CA LYS A 136 -1.63 9.10 -11.87
C LYS A 136 -2.47 7.82 -11.84
#